data_AF-A0A965BA88-F1
#
_entry.id   AF-A0A965BA88-F1
#
_cell.length_a   1.000
_cell.length_b   1.000
_cell.length_c   1.000
_cell.angle_alpha   90.00
_cell.angle_beta   90.00
_cell.angle_gamma   90.00
#
_symmetry.space_group_name_H-M   'P 1'
#
loop_
_entity.id
_entity.type
_entity.pdbx_description
1 polymer ?
#
loop_
_entity_poly.entity_id
_entity_poly.type
_entity_poly.pdbx_seq_one_letter_code
_entity_poly.pdbx_strand_id
1 'polypeptide(L)'
;MTAGSETRRVQLHSDVALAARVVPTHYPLETFIAVNPLAGLEGMPFEQALQRAADLYGIGGTLGEQAFRGLYRDGRISDGDLDRVLAQRYPNLADAPDLHLGRDVRPLELL
;
A
#
# COMPACT_ATOMS: atom_id res chain seq x y z
N MET A 1 -3.57 -52.28 3.55
CA MET A 1 -3.34 -50.88 3.92
C MET A 1 -3.08 -50.82 5.42
N THR A 2 -1.85 -50.54 5.84
CA THR A 2 -1.44 -50.65 7.24
C THR A 2 -1.81 -49.39 8.03
N ALA A 3 -2.22 -49.58 9.30
CA ALA A 3 -2.62 -48.52 10.23
C ALA A 3 -1.60 -47.37 10.34
N GLY A 4 -0.31 -47.65 10.14
CA GLY A 4 0.74 -46.62 10.12
C GLY A 4 0.63 -45.62 8.96
N SER A 5 0.03 -45.99 7.82
CA SER A 5 -0.22 -45.04 6.73
C SER A 5 -1.38 -44.08 7.05
N GLU A 6 -2.34 -44.54 7.85
CA GLU A 6 -3.51 -43.77 8.26
C GLU A 6 -3.15 -42.77 9.35
N THR A 7 -2.38 -43.20 10.35
CA THR A 7 -1.80 -42.30 11.36
C THR A 7 -0.94 -41.21 10.71
N ARG A 8 -0.09 -41.57 9.74
CA ARG A 8 0.76 -40.60 9.03
C ARG A 8 -0.08 -39.61 8.22
N ARG A 9 -1.20 -40.05 7.63
CA ARG A 9 -2.12 -39.19 6.87
C ARG A 9 -2.85 -38.19 7.78
N VAL A 10 -3.27 -38.63 8.96
CA VAL A 10 -3.89 -37.77 9.98
C VAL A 10 -2.88 -36.74 10.51
N GLN A 11 -1.65 -37.16 10.80
CA GLN A 11 -0.59 -36.26 11.25
C GLN A 11 -0.33 -35.16 10.23
N LEU A 12 -0.15 -35.54 8.95
CA LEU A 12 0.09 -34.59 7.86
C LEU A 12 -1.05 -33.59 7.70
N HIS A 13 -2.31 -34.04 7.78
CA HIS A 13 -3.47 -33.15 7.73
C HIS A 13 -3.48 -32.14 8.88
N SER A 14 -3.11 -32.58 10.08
CA SER A 14 -3.05 -31.73 11.26
C SER A 14 -1.92 -30.69 11.16
N ASP A 15 -0.76 -31.09 10.65
CA ASP A 15 0.39 -30.20 10.44
C ASP A 15 0.09 -29.16 9.36
N VAL A 16 -0.54 -29.56 8.25
CA VAL A 16 -1.01 -28.64 7.19
C VAL A 16 -2.05 -27.66 7.73
N ALA A 17 -3.02 -28.13 8.51
CA ALA A 17 -4.04 -27.26 9.11
C ALA A 17 -3.45 -26.28 10.13
N LEU A 18 -2.37 -26.66 10.84
CA LEU A 18 -1.66 -25.78 11.76
C LEU A 18 -0.84 -24.73 10.99
N ALA A 19 -0.09 -25.15 9.96
CA ALA A 19 0.68 -24.26 9.11
C ALA A 19 -0.20 -23.24 8.37
N ALA A 20 -1.38 -23.66 7.89
CA ALA A 20 -2.34 -22.79 7.21
C ALA A 20 -2.91 -21.67 8.09
N ARG A 21 -2.75 -21.71 9.42
CA ARG A 21 -3.15 -20.62 10.33
C ARG A 21 -2.18 -19.45 10.33
N VAL A 22 -0.92 -19.69 9.96
CA VAL A 22 0.16 -18.69 9.99
C VAL A 22 0.64 -18.31 8.59
N VAL A 23 0.40 -19.18 7.60
CA VAL A 23 0.48 -18.81 6.19
C VAL A 23 -0.63 -17.78 5.97
N PRO A 24 -0.31 -16.54 5.61
CA PRO A 24 -1.33 -15.58 5.24
C PRO A 24 -2.16 -16.19 4.11
N THR A 25 -3.45 -15.92 4.03
CA THR A 25 -4.26 -16.19 2.82
C THR A 25 -3.67 -15.50 1.57
N HIS A 26 -2.68 -14.65 1.77
CA HIS A 26 -1.93 -13.82 0.83
C HIS A 26 -0.64 -14.57 0.44
N TYR A 27 -0.70 -15.30 -0.67
CA TYR A 27 0.43 -15.84 -1.42
C TYR A 27 1.36 -14.69 -1.89
N PRO A 28 2.63 -14.92 -2.31
CA PRO A 28 3.40 -13.89 -3.01
C PRO A 28 2.56 -13.20 -4.08
N LEU A 29 2.51 -11.86 -4.03
CA LEU A 29 1.65 -10.97 -4.83
C LEU A 29 1.94 -11.01 -6.35
N GLU A 30 2.72 -11.98 -6.81
CA GLU A 30 3.03 -12.24 -8.22
C GLU A 30 1.86 -12.95 -8.93
N THR A 31 0.93 -13.58 -8.19
CA THR A 31 -0.24 -14.28 -8.76
C THR A 31 -1.55 -13.77 -8.15
N PHE A 32 -2.45 -13.27 -9.01
CA PHE A 32 -3.72 -12.65 -8.62
C PHE A 32 -4.70 -13.64 -7.96
N ILE A 33 -4.70 -13.69 -6.63
CA ILE A 33 -5.85 -14.09 -5.82
C ILE A 33 -6.06 -12.93 -4.84
N ALA A 34 -6.93 -11.99 -5.20
CA ALA A 34 -7.02 -10.71 -4.51
C ALA A 34 -7.81 -10.82 -3.20
N VAL A 35 -7.16 -11.26 -2.12
CA VAL A 35 -7.56 -10.83 -0.78
C VAL A 35 -6.90 -9.46 -0.56
N ASN A 36 -7.71 -8.43 -0.26
CA ASN A 36 -7.19 -7.11 0.05
C ASN A 36 -6.23 -7.23 1.25
N PRO A 37 -4.94 -6.86 1.13
CA PRO A 37 -3.98 -6.91 2.25
C PRO A 37 -4.39 -6.03 3.44
N LEU A 38 -5.33 -5.10 3.23
CA LEU A 38 -5.90 -4.25 4.26
C LEU A 38 -7.19 -4.80 4.86
N ALA A 39 -7.57 -6.04 4.52
CA ALA A 39 -8.75 -6.70 5.08
C ALA A 39 -8.62 -6.81 6.61
N GLY A 40 -9.63 -6.32 7.34
CA GLY A 40 -9.62 -6.22 8.80
C GLY A 40 -8.94 -4.97 9.36
N LEU A 41 -8.41 -4.08 8.50
CA LEU A 41 -7.86 -2.78 8.88
C LEU A 41 -8.72 -1.60 8.35
N GLU A 42 -9.92 -1.85 7.85
CA GLU A 42 -10.77 -0.84 7.21
C GLU A 42 -11.31 0.22 8.20
N GLY A 43 -11.26 -0.07 9.49
CA GLY A 43 -11.71 0.83 10.55
C GLY A 43 -10.75 1.98 10.87
N MET A 44 -9.57 2.05 10.24
CA MET A 44 -8.58 3.11 10.47
C MET A 44 -8.27 3.89 9.20
N PRO A 45 -7.70 5.11 9.30
CA PRO A 45 -7.29 5.89 8.14
C PRO A 45 -6.32 5.12 7.25
N PHE A 46 -6.44 5.29 5.93
CA PHE A 46 -5.71 4.51 4.92
C PHE A 46 -4.20 4.43 5.20
N GLU A 47 -3.55 5.57 5.47
CA GLU A 47 -2.11 5.62 5.78
C GLU A 47 -1.73 4.79 7.02
N GLN A 48 -2.60 4.77 8.03
CA GLN A 48 -2.38 3.98 9.25
C GLN A 48 -2.58 2.49 8.97
N ALA A 49 -3.61 2.13 8.19
CA ALA A 49 -3.84 0.75 7.76
C ALA A 49 -2.64 0.23 6.95
N LEU A 50 -2.09 1.07 6.09
CA LEU A 50 -0.93 0.76 5.25
C LEU A 50 0.33 0.52 6.08
N GLN A 51 0.62 1.41 7.04
CA GLN A 51 1.75 1.24 7.96
C GLN A 51 1.59 -0.03 8.81
N ARG A 52 0.37 -0.28 9.31
CA ARG A 52 0.09 -1.46 10.12
C ARG A 52 0.24 -2.76 9.31
N ALA A 53 -0.22 -2.77 8.07
CA ALA A 53 -0.04 -3.89 7.15
C ALA A 53 1.43 -4.11 6.78
N ALA A 54 2.20 -3.03 6.59
CA ALA A 54 3.64 -3.11 6.35
C ALA A 54 4.38 -3.76 7.53
N ASP A 55 4.06 -3.36 8.77
CA ASP A 55 4.66 -3.95 9.97
C ASP A 55 4.28 -5.44 10.15
N LEU A 56 3.04 -5.80 9.83
CA LEU A 56 2.53 -7.17 9.98
C LEU A 56 3.03 -8.13 8.91
N TYR A 57 3.11 -7.67 7.66
CA TYR A 57 3.36 -8.52 6.49
C TYR A 57 4.71 -8.27 5.82
N GLY A 58 5.48 -7.27 6.27
CA GLY A 58 6.77 -6.91 5.68
C GLY A 58 6.66 -6.37 4.24
N ILE A 59 5.49 -5.84 3.85
CA ILE A 59 5.25 -5.31 2.50
C ILE A 59 5.45 -3.80 2.45
N GLY A 60 5.98 -3.30 1.33
CA GLY A 60 5.98 -1.87 1.04
C GLY A 60 4.55 -1.38 0.82
N GLY A 61 4.08 -0.48 1.69
CA GLY A 61 2.71 0.05 1.63
C GLY A 61 2.42 0.90 0.39
N THR A 62 3.43 1.61 -0.11
CA THR A 62 3.37 2.45 -1.29
C THR A 62 4.50 2.13 -2.26
N LEU A 63 4.39 2.64 -3.48
CA LEU A 63 5.48 2.65 -4.43
C LEU A 63 6.63 3.55 -3.93
N GLY A 64 7.87 3.22 -4.27
CA GLY A 64 9.00 4.10 -4.01
C GLY A 64 8.94 5.38 -4.87
N GLU A 65 9.67 6.42 -4.45
CA GLU A 65 9.70 7.72 -5.13
C GLU A 65 10.01 7.62 -6.63
N GLN A 66 10.99 6.79 -7.01
CA GLN A 66 11.38 6.61 -8.41
C GLN A 66 10.25 6.05 -9.29
N ALA A 67 9.40 5.19 -8.72
CA ALA A 67 8.25 4.65 -9.43
C ALA A 67 7.18 5.74 -9.63
N PHE A 68 6.90 6.56 -8.61
CA PHE A 68 6.02 7.72 -8.77
C PHE A 68 6.53 8.73 -9.81
N ARG A 69 7.84 9.01 -9.82
CA ARG A 69 8.48 9.84 -10.85
C ARG A 69 8.39 9.22 -12.25
N GLY A 70 8.44 7.89 -12.35
CA GLY A 70 8.16 7.17 -13.59
C GLY A 70 6.72 7.40 -14.06
N LEU A 71 5.75 7.16 -13.19
CA LEU A 71 4.32 7.35 -13.48
C LEU A 71 3.98 8.80 -13.89
N TYR A 72 4.64 9.79 -13.29
CA TYR A 72 4.52 11.19 -13.68
C TYR A 72 5.06 11.45 -15.09
N ARG A 73 6.28 10.97 -15.39
CA ARG A 73 6.86 11.09 -16.75
C ARG A 73 6.03 10.38 -17.81
N ASP A 74 5.38 9.28 -17.45
CA ASP A 74 4.50 8.51 -18.32
C ASP A 74 3.10 9.17 -18.45
N GLY A 75 2.86 10.31 -17.80
CA GLY A 75 1.58 11.04 -17.84
C GLY A 75 0.45 10.36 -17.07
N ARG A 76 0.73 9.30 -16.30
CA ARG A 76 -0.25 8.64 -15.42
C ARG A 76 -0.55 9.43 -14.16
N ILE A 77 0.40 10.26 -13.72
CA ILE A 77 0.22 11.29 -12.69
C ILE A 77 0.41 12.63 -13.40
N SER A 78 -0.58 13.50 -13.31
CA SER A 78 -0.55 14.82 -13.94
C SER A 78 -0.19 15.93 -12.95
N ASP A 79 0.17 17.11 -13.45
CA ASP A 79 0.32 18.31 -12.62
C ASP A 79 -0.97 18.62 -11.85
N GLY A 80 -2.14 18.39 -12.46
CA GLY A 80 -3.43 18.56 -11.79
C GLY A 80 -3.64 17.60 -10.62
N ASP A 81 -3.10 16.38 -10.70
CA ASP A 81 -3.14 15.43 -9.58
C ASP A 81 -2.27 15.91 -8.42
N LEU A 82 -1.08 16.41 -8.72
CA LEU A 82 -0.16 16.97 -7.73
C LEU A 82 -0.75 18.21 -7.07
N ASP A 83 -1.23 19.17 -7.88
CA ASP A 83 -1.87 20.40 -7.41
C ASP A 83 -3.04 20.09 -6.47
N ARG A 84 -3.90 19.13 -6.84
CA ARG A 84 -5.05 18.72 -6.03
C ARG A 84 -4.62 18.17 -4.67
N VAL A 85 -3.61 17.28 -4.63
CA VAL A 85 -3.15 16.67 -3.39
C VAL A 85 -2.41 17.67 -2.51
N LEU A 86 -1.59 18.55 -3.11
CA LEU A 86 -0.89 19.62 -2.40
C LEU A 86 -1.87 20.63 -1.79
N ALA A 87 -2.91 21.04 -2.53
CA ALA A 87 -3.95 21.91 -1.99
C ALA A 87 -4.74 21.27 -0.84
N GLN A 88 -5.04 19.98 -0.95
CA GLN A 88 -5.70 19.23 0.13
C GLN A 88 -4.82 19.15 1.39
N ARG A 89 -3.51 18.99 1.23
CA ARG A 89 -2.56 18.85 2.35
C ARG A 89 -2.16 20.19 2.96
N TYR A 90 -2.10 21.23 2.15
CA TYR A 90 -1.67 22.58 2.55
C TYR A 90 -2.71 23.64 2.13
N PRO A 91 -3.94 23.59 2.68
CA PRO A 91 -5.02 24.49 2.25
C PRO A 91 -4.65 25.97 2.42
N ASN A 92 -3.93 26.31 3.49
CA ASN A 92 -3.48 27.68 3.74
C ASN A 92 -2.53 28.22 2.67
N LEU A 93 -1.76 27.34 2.02
CA LEU A 93 -0.85 27.72 0.93
C LEU A 93 -1.57 27.75 -0.41
N ALA A 94 -2.64 26.98 -0.58
CA ALA A 94 -3.50 27.03 -1.75
C ALA A 94 -4.26 28.36 -1.85
N ASP A 95 -4.68 28.92 -0.71
CA ASP A 95 -5.40 30.19 -0.64
C ASP A 95 -4.48 31.42 -0.51
N ALA A 96 -3.17 31.20 -0.37
CA ALA A 96 -2.20 32.27 -0.22
C ALA A 96 -1.98 33.00 -1.58
N PRO A 97 -1.75 34.33 -1.55
CA PRO A 97 -1.48 35.07 -2.76
C PRO A 97 -0.17 34.63 -3.41
N ASP A 98 -0.09 34.79 -4.73
CA ASP A 98 1.13 34.51 -5.49
C ASP A 98 2.31 35.34 -4.95
N LEU A 99 3.49 34.72 -4.97
CA LEU A 99 4.74 35.33 -4.53
C LEU A 99 5.52 35.80 -5.76
N HIS A 100 6.06 37.01 -5.69
CA HIS A 100 6.92 37.54 -6.76
C HIS A 100 8.39 37.21 -6.49
N LEU A 101 8.92 36.20 -7.18
CA LEU A 101 10.31 35.74 -7.08
C LEU A 101 11.00 35.83 -8.45
N GLY A 102 11.08 37.03 -9.02
CA GLY A 102 11.56 37.28 -10.40
C GLY A 102 10.59 36.78 -11.48
N ARG A 103 9.62 35.94 -11.10
CA ARG A 103 8.38 35.58 -11.77
C ARG A 103 7.31 35.37 -10.69
N ASP A 104 6.04 35.44 -11.06
CA ASP A 104 4.96 35.07 -10.15
C ASP A 104 4.94 33.55 -9.99
N VAL A 105 4.92 33.09 -8.74
CA VAL A 105 4.86 31.67 -8.37
C VAL A 105 3.76 31.45 -7.34
N ARG A 106 3.00 30.37 -7.53
CA ARG A 106 2.06 29.91 -6.51
C ARG A 106 2.84 29.35 -5.33
N PRO A 107 2.44 29.63 -4.07
CA PRO A 107 3.13 29.09 -2.89
C PRO A 107 3.26 27.55 -2.88
N LEU A 108 2.31 26.83 -3.48
CA LEU A 108 2.36 25.36 -3.61
C LEU A 108 3.50 24.86 -4.54
N GLU A 109 4.00 25.69 -5.46
CA GLU A 109 5.11 25.33 -6.37
C GLU A 109 6.48 25.31 -5.66
N LEU A 110 6.54 25.75 -4.40
CA LEU A 110 7.78 25.88 -3.62
C LEU A 110 7.97 24.75 -2.59
N LEU A 111 7.04 23.79 -2.54
CA LEU A 111 7.09 22.59 -1.68
C LEU A 111 7.90 21.47 -2.35
#